data_AF-A0A9X1VDU8-F1
#
_entry.id   AF-A0A9X1VDU8-F1
#
_cell.length_a   1.000
_cell.length_b   1.000
_cell.length_c   1.000
_cell.angle_alpha   90.00
_cell.angle_beta   90.00
_cell.angle_gamma   90.00
#
_symmetry.space_group_name_H-M   'P 1'
#
loop_
_entity.id
_entity.type
_entity.pdbx_description
1 polymer ?
#
loop_
_entity_poly.entity_id
_entity_poly.type
_entity_poly.pdbx_seq_one_letter_code
_entity_poly.pdbx_strand_id
1 'polypeptide(L)' 'MFAKIGDTVEIINDVYEDGVEKVACKGELGLIRRITENGHAIVEFEIGRVVTLHPICFKVNSRHV' A
#
# COMPACT_ATOMS: atom_id res chain seq x y z
N MET A 1 5.58 13.78 4.40
CA MET A 1 6.18 12.59 5.05
C MET A 1 6.21 11.50 4.00
N PHE A 2 7.37 10.97 3.63
CA PHE A 2 7.48 9.90 2.63
C PHE A 2 7.28 8.55 3.33
N ALA A 3 6.56 7.65 2.67
CA ALA A 3 6.36 6.28 3.15
C ALA A 3 7.68 5.51 3.15
N LYS A 4 7.88 4.65 4.16
CA LYS A 4 9.10 3.85 4.32
C LYS A 4 8.76 2.37 4.49
N ILE A 5 9.76 1.53 4.28
CA ILE A 5 9.65 0.09 4.56
C ILE A 5 9.39 -0.09 6.06
N GLY A 6 8.40 -0.92 6.39
CA GLY A 6 7.94 -1.14 7.76
C GLY A 6 6.81 -0.23 8.21
N ASP A 7 6.44 0.79 7.43
CA ASP A 7 5.26 1.60 7.74
C ASP A 7 3.97 0.83 7.44
N THR A 8 3.00 0.94 8.34
CA THR A 8 1.62 0.55 8.08
C THR A 8 0.92 1.64 7.29
N VAL A 9 0.26 1.27 6.20
CA VAL A 9 -0.47 2.17 5.33
C VAL A 9 -1.94 1.79 5.26
N GLU A 10 -2.81 2.78 5.18
CA GLU A 10 -4.24 2.60 4.92
C GLU A 10 -4.52 2.93 3.45
N ILE A 11 -5.18 2.02 2.75
CA ILE A 11 -5.54 2.21 1.36
C ILE A 11 -6.74 3.14 1.27
N ILE A 12 -6.60 4.25 0.56
CA ILE A 12 -7.63 5.29 0.46
C ILE A 12 -8.35 5.31 -0.89
N ASN A 13 -7.80 4.63 -1.89
CA ASN A 13 -8.39 4.48 -3.23
C ASN A 13 -8.38 3.02 -3.67
N ASP A 14 -9.33 2.66 -4.53
CA ASP A 14 -9.31 1.37 -5.20
C ASP A 14 -8.02 1.22 -6.02
N VAL A 15 -7.42 0.04 -5.96
CA VAL A 15 -6.12 -0.23 -6.56
C VAL A 15 -6.31 -1.16 -7.76
N TYR A 16 -5.53 -0.92 -8.81
CA TYR A 16 -5.56 -1.76 -10.00
C TYR A 16 -4.36 -2.71 -9.93
N GLU A 17 -4.63 -3.99 -9.81
CA GLU A 17 -3.60 -5.02 -9.91
C GLU A 17 -3.40 -5.34 -11.40
N ASP A 18 -2.18 -5.13 -11.89
CA ASP A 18 -1.73 -5.44 -13.25
C ASP A 18 -2.62 -4.91 -14.41
N GLY A 19 -3.39 -3.85 -14.15
CA GLY A 19 -4.24 -3.21 -15.15
C GLY A 19 -5.53 -3.98 -15.52
N VAL A 20 -5.84 -5.10 -14.86
CA VAL A 20 -6.96 -5.97 -15.27
C VAL A 20 -8.07 -6.01 -14.21
N GLU A 21 -7.76 -5.94 -12.91
CA GLU A 21 -8.79 -6.07 -11.87
C GLU A 21 -8.73 -4.94 -10.84
N LYS A 22 -9.89 -4.32 -10.60
CA LYS A 22 -10.12 -3.42 -9.46
C LYS A 22 -10.12 -4.25 -8.20
N VAL A 23 -9.10 -4.07 -7.39
CA VAL A 23 -9.06 -4.63 -6.06
C VAL A 23 -9.65 -3.60 -5.10
N ALA A 24 -10.80 -3.93 -4.53
CA ALA A 24 -11.44 -3.14 -3.49
C ALA A 24 -10.72 -3.31 -2.15
N CYS A 25 -9.48 -2.81 -2.05
CA CYS A 25 -8.72 -2.77 -0.80
C CYS A 25 -8.94 -1.48 0.00
N LYS A 26 -9.86 -0.61 -0.43
CA LYS A 26 -10.09 0.68 0.25
C LYS A 26 -10.52 0.46 1.71
N GLY A 27 -9.77 1.06 2.62
CA GLY A 27 -9.95 0.92 4.07
C GLY A 27 -9.15 -0.23 4.69
N GLU A 28 -8.53 -1.09 3.90
CA GLU A 28 -7.61 -2.09 4.42
C GLU A 28 -6.29 -1.46 4.87
N LEU A 29 -5.69 -2.08 5.88
CA LEU A 29 -4.34 -1.77 6.34
C LEU A 29 -3.37 -2.78 5.77
N GLY A 30 -2.24 -2.30 5.26
CA GLY A 30 -1.17 -3.16 4.80
C GLY A 30 0.19 -2.65 5.25
N LEU A 31 1.19 -3.52 5.22
CA LEU A 31 2.56 -3.22 5.61
C LEU A 31 3.42 -3.00 4.37
N ILE A 32 4.17 -1.90 4.31
CA ILE A 32 5.15 -1.71 3.23
C ILE A 32 6.32 -2.67 3.45
N ARG A 33 6.45 -3.65 2.56
CA ARG A 33 7.59 -4.58 2.55
C ARG A 33 8.76 -4.06 1.73
N ARG A 34 8.46 -3.32 0.66
CA ARG A 34 9.48 -2.79 -0.25
C ARG A 34 8.95 -1.57 -0.99
N ILE A 35 9.86 -0.71 -1.45
CA ILE A 35 9.55 0.40 -2.35
C ILE A 35 10.38 0.17 -3.61
N THR A 36 9.75 0.27 -4.78
CA THR A 36 10.41 0.10 -6.08
C THR A 36 11.17 1.37 -6.47
N GLU A 37 12.06 1.27 -7.46
CA GLU A 37 12.83 2.42 -7.96
C GLU A 37 11.94 3.52 -8.56
N ASN A 38 10.76 3.17 -9.04
CA ASN A 38 9.74 4.11 -9.53
C ASN A 38 8.94 4.79 -8.40
N GLY A 39 9.24 4.47 -7.13
CA GLY A 39 8.54 5.01 -5.97
C GLY A 39 7.22 4.34 -5.65
N HIS A 40 6.86 3.22 -6.28
CA HIS A 40 5.68 2.43 -5.90
C HIS A 40 5.97 1.61 -4.63
N ALA A 41 4.98 1.49 -3.75
CA ALA A 41 5.10 0.68 -2.54
C ALA A 41 4.54 -0.73 -2.78
N ILE A 42 5.31 -1.74 -2.41
CA ILE A 42 4.87 -3.13 -2.32
C ILE A 42 4.31 -3.33 -0.92
N VAL A 43 3.01 -3.54 -0.85
CA VAL A 43 2.23 -3.63 0.38
C VAL A 43 1.75 -5.06 0.58
N GLU A 44 1.99 -5.62 1.75
CA GLU A 44 1.54 -6.95 2.18
C GLU A 44 0.37 -6.80 3.15
N PHE A 45 -0.76 -7.43 2.84
CA PHE A 45 -1.97 -7.46 3.66
C PHE A 45 -2.03 -8.72 4.53
N GLU A 46 -2.89 -8.72 5.56
CA GLU A 46 -2.99 -9.80 6.56
C GLU A 46 -3.27 -11.18 5.94
N ILE A 47 -4.00 -11.24 4.83
CA ILE A 47 -4.30 -12.49 4.12
C ILE A 47 -3.11 -13.04 3.29
N GLY A 48 -1.90 -12.48 3.46
CA GLY A 48 -0.70 -12.83 2.69
C GLY A 48 -0.71 -12.30 1.26
N ARG A 49 -1.66 -11.42 0.92
CA ARG A 49 -1.76 -10.79 -0.39
C ARG A 49 -0.72 -9.67 -0.50
N VAL A 50 0.04 -9.67 -1.59
CA VAL A 50 1.03 -8.64 -1.87
C VAL A 50 0.62 -7.87 -3.12
N VAL A 51 0.54 -6.56 -3.02
CA VAL A 51 0.16 -5.67 -4.12
C VAL A 51 1.19 -4.55 -4.31
N THR A 52 1.34 -4.08 -5.54
CA THR A 52 2.17 -2.90 -5.82
C THR A 52 1.27 -1.68 -6.02
N LEU A 53 1.43 -0.66 -5.18
CA LEU A 53 0.57 0.50 -5.12
C LEU A 53 1.32 1.79 -5.43
N HIS A 54 0.67 2.67 -6.18
CA HIS A 54 1.14 4.03 -6.34
C HIS A 54 1.01 4.79 -4.99
N PRO A 55 1.95 5.67 -4.62
CA PRO A 55 1.91 6.47 -3.38
C PRO A 55 0.62 7.26 -3.14
N ILE A 56 -0.15 7.54 -4.20
CA ILE A 56 -1.42 8.27 -4.12
C ILE A 56 -2.59 7.40 -3.67
N CYS A 57 -2.44 6.07 -3.70
CA CYS A 57 -3.48 5.12 -3.37
C CYS A 57 -3.57 4.81 -1.88
N PHE A 58 -2.58 5.23 -1.08
CA PHE A 58 -2.51 4.93 0.35
C PHE A 58 -2.03 6.15 1.14
N LYS A 59 -2.33 6.16 2.44
CA LYS A 59 -1.79 7.11 3.41
C LYS A 59 -0.98 6.35 4.46
N VAL A 60 0.16 6.90 4.88
CA VAL A 60 0.95 6.34 5.97
C VAL A 60 0.20 6.55 7.28
N ASN A 61 -0.10 5.46 7.98
CA ASN A 61 -0.69 5.51 9.30
C ASN A 61 0.45 5.63 10.32
N SER A 62 1.12 6.78 10.34
CA SER A 62 2.07 7.12 11.40
C SER A 62 1.30 7.43 12.67
N ARG A 63 0.82 6.40 13.38
CA ARG A 63 0.57 6.54 14.82
C ARG A 63 1.94 6.78 15.45
N HIS A 64 2.27 8.05 15.65
CA HIS A 64 3.32 8.44 16.59
C HIS A 64 2.98 7.78 17.94
N VAL A 65 3.72 6.72 18.26
CA VAL A 65 3.94 6.28 19.65
C VAL A 65 5.06 7.12 20.25
#